data_AF-A0A815TTQ4-F1
#
_entry.id   AF-A0A815TTQ4-F1
#
_cell.length_a   1.000
_cell.length_b   1.000
_cell.length_c   1.000
_cell.angle_alpha   90.00
_cell.angle_beta   90.00
_cell.angle_gamma   90.00
#
_symmetry.space_group_name_H-M   'P 1'
#
loop_
_entity.id
_entity.type
_entity.pdbx_description
1 polymer ?
#
loop_
_entity_poly.entity_id
_entity_poly.type
_entity_poly.pdbx_seq_one_letter_code
_entity_poly.pdbx_strand_id
1 'polypeptide(L)'
;TGQSMSNSAIREIALLRELNHTNLINLQRVFLSHVDRRVSLLFDFAEHDLWHIIKYHRAAKASKKIVNCAPGMIKSILYQILAGIHYLHANWVLHRDL
;
A
#
# COMPACT_ATOMS: atom_id res chain seq x y z
N THR A 1 -32.58 9.59 0.41
CA THR A 1 -31.52 10.59 0.67
C THR A 1 -30.17 9.93 0.47
N GLY A 2 -29.36 10.44 -0.45
CA GLY A 2 -28.18 9.75 -0.99
C GLY A 2 -27.00 9.73 -0.04
N GLN A 3 -26.33 8.57 0.11
CA GLN A 3 -25.01 8.53 0.73
C GLN A 3 -24.01 9.15 -0.24
N SER A 4 -23.65 10.39 0.05
CA SER A 4 -22.48 11.07 -0.51
C SER A 4 -21.22 10.30 -0.10
N MET A 5 -20.22 10.24 -0.97
CA MET A 5 -18.88 9.78 -0.61
C MET A 5 -18.39 10.47 0.66
N SER A 6 -17.77 9.73 1.58
CA SER A 6 -17.22 10.35 2.79
C SER A 6 -16.12 11.36 2.44
N ASN A 7 -16.03 12.44 3.21
CA ASN A 7 -14.95 13.42 3.06
C ASN A 7 -13.55 12.80 3.27
N SER A 8 -13.44 11.66 3.97
CA SER A 8 -12.19 10.91 4.05
C SER A 8 -11.84 10.28 2.70
N ALA A 9 -12.77 9.57 2.06
CA ALA A 9 -12.56 8.91 0.78
C ALA A 9 -12.21 9.91 -0.33
N ILE A 10 -12.88 11.07 -0.38
CA ILE A 10 -12.58 12.13 -1.36
C ILE A 10 -11.15 12.64 -1.19
N ARG A 11 -10.72 12.90 0.04
CA ARG A 11 -9.35 13.36 0.33
C ARG A 11 -8.31 12.31 -0.01
N GLU A 12 -8.59 11.05 0.29
CA GLU A 12 -7.69 9.94 -0.02
C GLU A 12 -7.52 9.76 -1.53
N ILE A 13 -8.61 9.79 -2.29
CA ILE A 13 -8.55 9.76 -3.77
C ILE A 13 -7.79 10.97 -4.30
N ALA A 14 -8.00 12.17 -3.76
CA ALA A 14 -7.28 13.37 -4.20
C ALA A 14 -5.77 13.23 -3.96
N LEU A 15 -5.36 12.80 -2.76
CA LEU A 15 -3.96 12.55 -2.44
C LEU A 15 -3.34 11.49 -3.36
N LEU A 16 -4.02 10.35 -3.55
CA LEU A 16 -3.54 9.26 -4.42
C LEU A 16 -3.40 9.68 -5.89
N ARG A 17 -4.09 10.72 -6.35
CA ARG A 17 -3.93 11.27 -7.71
C ARG A 17 -2.71 12.18 -7.86
N GLU A 18 -2.23 12.77 -6.78
CA GLU A 18 -1.10 13.70 -6.77
C GLU A 18 0.23 13.01 -6.44
N LEU A 19 0.18 11.92 -5.66
CA LEU A 19 1.36 11.16 -5.26
C LEU A 19 1.88 10.31 -6.44
N ASN A 20 3.17 10.45 -6.74
CA ASN A 20 3.83 9.66 -7.78
C ASN A 20 5.26 9.31 -7.34
N HIS A 21 5.44 8.10 -6.84
CA HIS A 21 6.73 7.60 -6.36
C HIS A 21 6.79 6.07 -6.49
N THR A 22 7.93 5.52 -6.90
CA THR A 22 8.10 4.08 -7.16
C THR A 22 7.84 3.19 -5.94
N ASN A 23 8.05 3.71 -4.72
CA ASN A 23 7.79 2.99 -3.47
C ASN A 23 6.42 3.31 -2.84
N LEU A 24 5.50 3.90 -3.60
CA LEU A 24 4.11 4.11 -3.21
C LEU A 24 3.18 3.43 -4.23
N ILE A 25 2.00 3.02 -3.76
CA ILE A 25 0.97 2.50 -4.67
C ILE A 25 0.43 3.62 -5.54
N ASN A 26 0.29 3.37 -6.85
CA ASN A 26 -0.18 4.37 -7.80
C ASN A 26 -1.62 4.11 -8.21
N LEU A 27 -2.48 5.12 -8.06
CA LEU A 27 -3.87 5.05 -8.47
C LEU A 27 -3.98 5.20 -9.99
N GLN A 28 -4.25 4.10 -10.67
CA GLN A 28 -4.36 4.05 -12.13
C GLN A 28 -5.68 4.65 -12.62
N ARG A 29 -6.80 4.32 -11.95
CA ARG A 29 -8.12 4.79 -12.36
C ARG A 29 -9.13 4.76 -11.21
N VAL A 30 -10.11 5.66 -11.28
CA VAL A 30 -11.29 5.68 -10.41
C VAL A 30 -12.52 5.35 -11.26
N PHE A 31 -13.32 4.40 -10.80
CA PHE A 31 -14.61 4.06 -11.40
C PHE A 31 -15.73 4.46 -10.46
N LEU A 32 -16.71 5.18 -10.99
CA LEU A 32 -17.91 5.58 -10.28
C LEU A 32 -19.08 4.83 -10.92
N SER A 33 -19.69 3.92 -10.17
CA SER A 33 -20.89 3.24 -10.62
C SER A 33 -22.11 3.97 -10.07
N HIS A 34 -22.86 4.60 -10.97
CA HIS A 34 -24.04 5.38 -10.61
C HIS A 34 -25.23 4.49 -10.22
N VAL A 35 -25.27 3.25 -10.70
CA VAL A 35 -26.37 2.31 -10.47
C VAL A 35 -26.37 1.80 -9.03
N ASP A 36 -25.20 1.36 -8.54
CA ASP A 36 -25.03 0.80 -7.20
C ASP A 36 -24.34 1.77 -6.21
N ARG A 37 -24.02 2.99 -6.66
CA ARG A 37 -23.34 4.05 -5.90
C ARG A 37 -22.01 3.61 -5.30
N ARG A 38 -21.27 2.76 -6.02
CA ARG A 38 -19.95 2.29 -5.61
C ARG A 38 -18.82 3.08 -6.25
N VAL A 39 -17.72 3.18 -5.51
CA VAL A 39 -16.45 3.71 -5.99
C VAL A 39 -15.42 2.59 -5.97
N SER A 40 -14.74 2.39 -7.09
CA SER A 40 -13.69 1.39 -7.22
C SER A 40 -12.41 2.06 -7.67
N LEU A 41 -11.31 1.70 -7.00
CA LEU A 41 -9.99 2.21 -7.27
C LEU A 41 -9.17 1.11 -7.93
N LEU A 42 -8.53 1.44 -9.05
CA LEU A 42 -7.67 0.53 -9.80
C LEU A 42 -6.21 0.81 -9.45
N PHE A 43 -5.50 -0.24 -9.06
CA PHE A 43 -4.08 -0.23 -8.75
C PHE A 43 -3.39 -1.39 -9.46
N ASP A 44 -2.07 -1.34 -9.53
CA ASP A 44 -1.27 -2.49 -9.92
C ASP A 44 -1.36 -3.59 -8.84
N PHE A 45 -1.45 -4.85 -9.28
CA PHE A 45 -1.55 -5.98 -8.38
C PHE A 45 -0.20 -6.27 -7.72
N ALA A 46 -0.18 -6.25 -6.39
CA ALA A 46 0.96 -6.71 -5.59
C ALA A 46 0.69 -8.14 -5.09
N GLU A 47 1.47 -9.11 -5.57
CA GLU A 47 1.30 -10.52 -5.21
C GLU A 47 1.53 -10.79 -3.72
N HIS A 48 2.35 -9.96 -3.07
CA HIS A 48 2.77 -10.15 -1.69
C HIS A 48 2.69 -8.86 -0.89
N ASP A 49 2.36 -9.01 0.39
CA ASP A 49 2.54 -8.00 1.43
C ASP A 49 3.49 -8.50 2.52
N LEU A 50 3.96 -7.57 3.37
CA LEU A 50 4.88 -7.92 4.44
C LEU A 50 4.25 -8.80 5.52
N TRP A 51 2.94 -8.73 5.74
CA TRP A 51 2.26 -9.56 6.72
C TRP A 51 2.37 -11.04 6.33
N HIS A 52 2.07 -11.36 5.08
CA HIS A 52 2.16 -12.72 4.54
C HIS A 52 3.60 -13.22 4.49
N ILE A 53 4.56 -12.37 4.06
CA ILE A 53 5.99 -12.71 4.04
C ILE A 53 6.49 -13.04 5.45
N ILE A 54 6.21 -12.18 6.44
CA ILE A 54 6.63 -12.37 7.83
C ILE A 54 5.99 -13.62 8.42
N LYS A 55 4.70 -13.84 8.16
CA LYS A 55 3.97 -15.03 8.62
C LYS A 55 4.58 -16.32 8.06
N TYR A 56 4.93 -16.33 6.77
CA TYR A 56 5.58 -17.46 6.12
C TYR A 56 6.92 -17.81 6.78
N HIS A 57 7.79 -16.84 7.00
CA HIS A 57 9.08 -17.08 7.66
C HIS A 57 8.92 -17.49 9.14
N ARG A 58 7.92 -16.94 9.86
CA ARG A 58 7.61 -17.36 11.23
C ARG A 58 7.16 -18.83 11.30
N ALA A 59 6.28 -19.25 10.40
CA ALA A 59 5.80 -20.64 10.33
C ALA A 59 6.93 -21.63 9.97
N ALA A 60 7.81 -21.23 9.05
CA ALA A 60 8.99 -22.02 8.70
C ALA A 60 9.93 -22.21 9.91
N LYS A 61 10.20 -21.13 10.65
CA LYS A 61 10.99 -21.19 11.88
C LYS A 61 10.36 -22.12 12.92
N ALA A 62 9.05 -22.04 13.13
CA ALA A 62 8.33 -22.89 14.09
C ALA A 62 8.37 -24.38 13.73
N SER A 63 8.29 -24.70 12.44
CA SER A 63 8.36 -26.07 11.91
C SER A 63 9.79 -26.57 11.67
N LYS A 64 10.82 -25.80 12.07
CA LYS A 64 12.24 -26.07 11.78
C LYS A 64 12.53 -26.26 10.28
N LYS A 65 11.67 -25.72 9.41
CA LYS A 65 11.87 -25.73 7.96
C LYS A 65 12.88 -24.64 7.60
N ILE A 66 13.92 -25.03 6.87
CA ILE A 66 14.87 -24.08 6.31
C ILE A 66 14.20 -23.36 5.14
N VAL A 67 14.11 -22.03 5.25
CA VAL A 67 13.65 -21.15 4.18
C VAL A 67 14.72 -20.08 4.03
N ASN A 68 15.22 -19.94 2.80
CA ASN A 68 16.24 -18.95 2.50
C ASN A 68 15.59 -17.57 2.43
N CYS A 69 16.12 -16.62 3.20
CA CYS A 69 15.88 -15.21 3.01
C CYS A 69 17.05 -14.66 2.18
N ALA A 70 16.76 -14.06 1.03
CA ALA A 70 17.81 -13.57 0.14
C ALA A 70 18.70 -12.57 0.90
N PRO A 71 20.04 -12.63 0.77
CA PRO A 71 20.94 -11.67 1.40
C PRO A 71 20.53 -10.25 1.05
N GLY A 72 20.34 -9.41 2.07
CA GLY A 72 19.95 -8.02 1.89
C GLY A 72 18.45 -7.77 1.68
N MET A 73 17.59 -8.78 1.58
CA MET A 73 16.14 -8.60 1.38
C MET A 73 15.53 -7.64 2.42
N ILE A 74 15.84 -7.85 3.71
CA ILE A 74 15.35 -6.99 4.80
C ILE A 74 15.85 -5.55 4.64
N LYS A 75 17.12 -5.38 4.29
CA LYS A 75 17.73 -4.05 4.08
C LYS A 75 17.06 -3.33 2.92
N SER A 76 16.83 -4.02 1.80
CA SER A 76 16.17 -3.46 0.62
C SER A 76 14.71 -3.10 0.88
N ILE A 77 13.96 -3.93 1.63
CA ILE A 77 12.58 -3.62 2.03
C ILE A 77 12.56 -2.37 2.91
N LEU A 78 13.40 -2.33 3.94
CA LEU A 78 13.46 -1.18 4.85
C LEU A 78 13.83 0.10 4.11
N TYR A 79 14.81 0.04 3.20
CA TYR A 79 15.21 1.18 2.38
C TYR A 79 14.04 1.71 1.54
N GLN A 80 13.28 0.83 0.89
CA GLN A 80 12.14 1.22 0.05
C GLN A 80 10.99 1.81 0.87
N ILE A 81 10.71 1.26 2.06
CA ILE A 81 9.74 1.85 3.00
C ILE A 81 10.18 3.27 3.38
N LEU A 82 11.45 3.43 3.78
CA LEU A 82 12.00 4.73 4.15
C LEU A 82 11.96 5.73 2.99
N ALA A 83 12.27 5.29 1.76
CA ALA A 83 12.19 6.12 0.56
C ALA A 83 10.75 6.59 0.28
N GLY A 84 9.76 5.69 0.37
CA GLY A 84 8.34 6.03 0.21
C GLY A 84 7.84 6.99 1.29
N ILE A 85 8.15 6.71 2.56
CA ILE A 85 7.78 7.60 3.68
C ILE A 85 8.47 8.97 3.57
N HIS A 86 9.74 9.00 3.18
CA HIS A 86 10.45 10.25 2.94
C HIS A 86 9.75 11.09 1.86
N TYR A 87 9.35 10.49 0.75
CA TYR A 87 8.57 11.18 -0.27
C TYR A 87 7.23 11.71 0.26
N LEU A 88 6.48 10.91 1.04
CA LEU A 88 5.23 11.37 1.66
C LEU A 88 5.47 12.60 2.55
N HIS A 89 6.48 12.52 3.42
CA HIS A 89 6.82 13.60 4.35
C HIS A 89 7.30 14.87 3.62
N ALA A 90 8.04 14.72 2.52
CA ALA A 90 8.45 15.85 1.67
C ALA A 90 7.25 16.58 1.03
N ASN A 91 6.12 15.87 0.85
CA ASN A 91 4.86 16.42 0.35
C ASN A 91 3.85 16.72 1.47
N TRP A 92 4.31 16.80 2.73
CA TRP A 92 3.47 17.10 3.90
C TRP A 92 2.33 16.09 4.14
N VAL A 93 2.49 14.86 3.63
CA VAL A 93 1.54 13.76 3.84
C VAL A 93 2.06 12.84 4.94
N LEU A 94 1.24 12.62 5.98
CA LEU A 94 1.52 11.65 7.02
C LEU A 94 0.71 10.36 6.78
N HIS A 95 1.38 9.21 6.71
CA HIS A 95 0.72 7.91 6.54
C HIS A 95 -0.21 7.57 7.73
N ARG A 96 0.29 7.78 8.96
CA ARG A 96 -0.40 7.58 10.26
C ARG A 96 -0.76 6.14 10.65
N ASP A 97 -0.75 5.18 9.73
CA ASP A 97 -1.03 3.77 10.03
C ASP A 97 -0.18 2.83 9.16
N LEU A 98 1.15 2.87 9.36
CA LEU A 98 2.11 2.08 8.56
C LEU A 98 2.16 0.62 9.00
#